data_AF-A0A0F9P7P5-F1
#
_entry.id   AF-A0A0F9P7P5-F1
#
_cell.length_a   1.000
_cell.length_b   1.000
_cell.length_c   1.000
_cell.angle_alpha   90.00
_cell.angle_beta   90.00
_cell.angle_gamma   90.00
#
_symmetry.space_group_name_H-M   'P 1'
#
loop_
_entity.id
_entity.type
_entity.pdbx_description
1 polymer ?
#
loop_
_entity_poly.entity_id
_entity_poly.type
_entity_poly.pdbx_seq_one_letter_code
_entity_poly.pdbx_strand_id
1 'polypeptide(L)' 'MGALRTLEMLHWIEEHSIIYNIHWCRAGVGIIFYEGLGAMEEENWRKSLAVHRYYPSFEECVKAEYQRLEVAA' A
#
# COMPACT_ATOMS: atom_id res chain seq x y z
N MET A 1 15.12 -3.31 -10.21
CA MET A 1 14.06 -4.19 -10.74
C MET A 1 13.63 -3.64 -12.08
N GLY A 2 13.27 -4.48 -13.05
CA GLY A 2 12.66 -3.98 -14.29
C GLY A 2 11.23 -3.51 -14.04
N ALA A 3 10.73 -2.54 -14.82
CA ALA A 3 9.40 -1.96 -14.67
C ALA A 3 8.26 -2.99 -14.75
N LEU A 4 8.39 -4.00 -15.62
CA LEU A 4 7.42 -5.09 -15.78
C LEU A 4 7.17 -5.82 -14.45
N ARG A 5 8.25 -6.13 -13.71
CA ARG A 5 8.18 -6.83 -12.43
C ARG A 5 7.52 -6.01 -11.32
N THR A 6 7.68 -4.68 -11.35
CA THR A 6 7.03 -3.80 -10.38
C THR A 6 5.51 -3.78 -10.59
N LEU A 7 5.04 -3.71 -11.84
CA LEU A 7 3.62 -3.70 -12.13
C LEU A 7 2.95 -5.05 -11.82
N GLU A 8 3.64 -6.17 -12.04
CA GLU A 8 3.17 -7.51 -11.63
C GLU A 8 2.97 -7.59 -10.11
N MET A 9 3.91 -7.07 -9.31
CA MET A 9 3.77 -7.01 -7.85
C MET A 9 2.63 -6.10 -7.42
N LEU A 10 2.47 -4.93 -8.06
CA LEU A 10 1.38 -4.01 -7.75
C LEU A 10 0.02 -4.66 -8.06
N HIS A 11 -0.09 -5.35 -9.18
CA HIS A 11 -1.31 -6.07 -9.54
C HIS A 11 -1.67 -7.13 -8.50
N TRP A 12 -0.69 -7.93 -8.06
CA TRP A 12 -0.91 -8.90 -6.97
C TRP A 12 -1.39 -8.21 -5.68
N ILE A 13 -0.80 -7.06 -5.32
CA ILE A 13 -1.24 -6.29 -4.15
C ILE A 13 -2.71 -5.88 -4.27
N GLU A 14 -3.15 -5.41 -5.43
CA GLU A 14 -4.56 -5.03 -5.68
C GLU A 14 -5.54 -6.22 -5.59
N GLU A 15 -5.09 -7.43 -5.93
CA GLU A 15 -5.90 -8.64 -5.78
C GLU A 15 -6.07 -9.07 -4.31
N HIS A 16 -5.12 -8.71 -3.43
CA HIS A 16 -5.07 -9.17 -2.04
C HIS A 16 -5.34 -8.06 -1.03
N SER A 17 -5.43 -6.81 -1.46
CA SER A 17 -5.65 -5.63 -0.62
C SER A 17 -6.26 -4.49 -1.44
N ILE A 18 -7.02 -3.62 -0.79
CA ILE A 18 -7.66 -2.49 -1.47
C ILE A 18 -6.74 -1.28 -1.37
N ILE A 19 -6.17 -0.82 -2.49
CA ILE A 19 -5.38 0.41 -2.54
C ILE A 19 -6.35 1.60 -2.60
N TYR A 20 -6.29 2.49 -1.59
CA TYR A 20 -7.01 3.76 -1.61
C TYR A 20 -6.24 4.82 -2.40
N ASN A 21 -4.94 4.95 -2.13
CA ASN A 21 -4.08 5.93 -2.78
C ASN A 21 -2.62 5.49 -2.72
N ILE A 22 -1.84 5.90 -3.71
CA ILE A 22 -0.38 5.90 -3.66
C ILE A 22 0.04 7.34 -3.44
N HIS A 23 0.74 7.61 -2.35
CA HIS A 23 1.05 8.97 -1.92
C HIS A 23 2.53 9.28 -2.13
N TRP A 24 2.80 10.37 -2.85
CA TRP A 24 4.14 10.91 -3.07
C TRP A 24 4.36 12.17 -2.25
N CYS A 25 5.43 12.21 -1.46
CA CYS A 25 5.82 13.38 -0.69
C CYS A 25 7.35 13.49 -0.57
N ARG A 26 7.84 14.50 0.17
CA ARG A 26 9.28 14.69 0.41
C ARG A 26 9.95 13.49 1.11
N ALA A 27 9.19 12.71 1.90
CA ALA A 27 9.70 11.52 2.57
C ALA A 27 9.78 10.28 1.63
N GLY A 28 9.22 10.35 0.42
CA GLY A 28 9.21 9.27 -0.55
C GLY A 28 7.80 8.89 -1.03
N VAL A 29 7.63 7.62 -1.38
CA VAL A 29 6.39 7.00 -1.87
C VAL A 29 5.84 6.06 -0.82
N GLY A 30 4.54 6.11 -0.56
CA GLY A 30 3.85 5.15 0.32
C GLY A 30 2.49 4.76 -0.23
N ILE A 31 1.94 3.63 0.22
CA ILE A 31 0.61 3.17 -0.18
C ILE A 31 -0.33 3.30 1.02
N ILE A 32 -1.50 3.89 0.77
CA ILE A 32 -2.63 3.92 1.69
C ILE A 32 -3.53 2.76 1.30
N PHE A 33 -3.65 1.79 2.19
CA PHE A 33 -4.58 0.68 2.04
C PHE A 33 -5.90 1.01 2.71
N TYR A 34 -6.99 0.54 2.13
CA TYR A 34 -8.31 0.61 2.74
C TYR A 34 -8.53 -0.63 3.61
N GLU A 35 -8.28 -0.51 4.91
CA GLU A 35 -8.48 -1.59 5.88
C GLU A 35 -9.93 -1.60 6.38
N GLY A 36 -10.80 -2.33 5.66
CA GLY A 36 -12.06 -2.88 6.19
C GLY A 36 -13.18 -1.90 6.63
N LEU A 37 -14.32 -2.01 5.96
CA LEU A 37 -15.67 -1.52 6.36
C LEU A 37 -16.24 -2.23 7.62
N GLY A 38 -15.40 -2.86 8.45
CA GLY A 38 -15.80 -3.64 9.62
C GLY A 38 -15.77 -2.78 10.88
N ALA A 39 -16.91 -2.18 11.21
CA ALA A 39 -17.14 -1.18 12.25
C ALA A 39 -16.81 0.27 11.82
N MET A 40 -17.71 0.84 11.00
CA MET A 40 -17.91 2.29 10.95
C MET A 40 -18.38 2.81 12.31
N GLU A 41 -17.46 2.91 13.27
CA GLU A 41 -17.56 3.96 14.28
C GLU A 41 -17.15 5.27 13.59
N GLU A 42 -18.01 6.28 13.62
CA GLU A 42 -18.04 7.47 12.75
C GLU A 42 -16.73 8.31 12.66
N GLU A 43 -15.66 7.96 13.37
CA GLU A 43 -14.38 8.67 13.37
C GLU A 43 -13.14 7.83 12.99
N ASN A 44 -13.23 6.51 12.84
CA ASN A 44 -12.03 5.67 12.60
C ASN A 44 -11.53 5.63 11.15
N TRP A 45 -12.27 6.17 10.19
CA TRP A 45 -11.88 6.17 8.77
C TRP A 45 -10.56 6.92 8.50
N ARG A 46 -10.17 7.86 9.37
CA ARG A 46 -8.89 8.57 9.24
C ARG A 46 -7.69 7.70 9.62
N LYS A 47 -7.87 6.77 10.56
CA LYS A 47 -6.82 5.81 10.94
C LYS A 47 -6.63 4.76 9.85
N SER A 48 -7.71 4.37 9.18
CA SER A 48 -7.68 3.46 8.04
C SER A 48 -7.20 4.11 6.73
N LEU A 49 -6.85 5.40 6.72
CA LEU A 49 -6.32 6.11 5.55
C LEU A 49 -4.94 6.73 5.82
N ALA A 50 -4.08 6.00 6.51
CA ALA A 50 -2.71 6.41 6.81
C ALA A 50 -1.70 5.71 5.90
N VAL A 51 -0.60 6.40 5.59
CA VAL A 51 0.59 5.76 5.03
C VAL A 51 1.39 5.18 6.19
N HIS A 52 1.55 3.85 6.23
CA HIS A 52 2.33 3.18 7.28
C HIS A 52 3.83 3.45 7.15
N ARG A 53 4.34 3.53 5.91
CA ARG A 53 5.76 3.76 5.64
C ARG A 53 5.96 4.43 4.29
N TYR A 54 6.96 5.30 4.21
CA TYR A 54 7.46 5.86 2.95
C TYR A 54 8.77 5.18 2.55
N TYR A 55 8.96 5.03 1.24
CA TYR A 55 10.12 4.43 0.62
C TYR A 55 10.73 5.39 -0.42
N PRO A 56 12.06 5.35 -0.64
CA PRO A 56 12.73 6.27 -1.54
C PRO A 56 12.22 6.25 -2.99
N SER A 57 11.79 5.09 -3.51
CA SER A 57 11.21 4.96 -4.86
C SER A 57 9.89 4.18 -4.88
N PHE A 58 9.17 4.30 -6.00
CA PHE A 58 7.95 3.54 -6.26
C PHE A 58 8.22 2.03 -6.29
N GLU A 59 9.29 1.59 -6.95
CA GLU A 59 9.67 0.18 -7.03
C GLU A 59 10.05 -0.40 -5.66
N GLU A 60 10.73 0.38 -4.82
CA GLU A 60 11.05 -0.03 -3.44
C GLU A 60 9.78 -0.12 -2.59
N CYS A 61 8.85 0.83 -2.76
CA CYS A 61 7.56 0.81 -2.08
C CYS A 61 6.76 -0.44 -2.45
N VAL A 62 6.55 -0.68 -3.75
CA VAL A 62 5.77 -1.83 -4.23
C VAL A 62 6.41 -3.15 -3.80
N LYS A 63 7.74 -3.29 -3.91
CA LYS A 63 8.43 -4.51 -3.47
C LYS A 63 8.25 -4.75 -1.97
N ALA A 64 8.40 -3.71 -1.15
CA ALA A 64 8.30 -3.86 0.30
C ALA A 64 6.87 -4.20 0.75
N GLU A 65 5.87 -3.54 0.16
CA GLU A 65 4.46 -3.83 0.47
C GLU A 65 4.02 -5.21 -0.05
N TYR A 66 4.48 -5.62 -1.25
CA TYR A 66 4.28 -6.98 -1.76
C TYR A 66 4.83 -8.01 -0.78
N GLN A 67 6.09 -7.86 -0.34
CA GLN A 67 6.72 -8.78 0.62
C GLN A 67 6.00 -8.80 1.96
N ARG A 68 5.53 -7.64 2.45
CA ARG A 68 4.79 -7.55 3.72
C ARG A 68 3.47 -8.31 3.65
N LEU A 69 2.72 -8.13 2.56
CA LEU A 69 1.41 -8.73 2.37
C LEU A 69 1.50 -10.23 2.03
N GLU A 70 2.49 -10.63 1.22
CA GLU A 70 2.76 -12.04 0.89
C GLU A 70 3.13 -12.86 2.14
N VAL A 71 3.87 -12.29 3.09
CA VAL A 71 4.21 -12.95 4.37
C VAL A 71 3.02 -13.02 5.34
N ALA A 72 2.06 -12.11 5.21
CA ALA A 72 0.88 -12.06 6.07
C ALA A 72 -0.28 -12.95 5.59
N ALA A 73 -0.21 -13.47 4.36
CA ALA A 73 -1.17 -14.39 3.75
C ALA A 73 -0.90 -15.85 4.13
#